data_AF-A0A1F6EG64-F1
#
_entry.id   AF-A0A1F6EG64-F1
#
_cell.length_a   1.000
_cell.length_b   1.000
_cell.length_c   1.000
_cell.angle_alpha   90.00
_cell.angle_beta   90.00
_cell.angle_gamma   90.00
#
_symmetry.space_group_name_H-M   'P 1'
#
loop_
_entity.id
_entity.type
_entity.pdbx_description
1 polymer ?
#
loop_
_entity_poly.entity_id
_entity_poly.type
_entity_poly.pdbx_seq_one_letter_code
_entity_poly.pdbx_strand_id
1 'polypeptide(L)'
;MISLVIPVFNFEEKLPLTIARLSEWCRSRPDVPEIIFVDDGSTDRTPMILRETEEPMRVVTLSSNQGKGAAVRAGVLASKGDHVFFTDIDLPYDLSSIDAALKEFAKGADVVCGSRHLSDSTFVAKRRVERQLSSIVFAWLANTILLQPVADTQCGFKGLTADAARSVFQELKAGGYIFDVEMLYLAQHKGYTTAFVPVTLINELSTSIRLLHDGPSMGLALFALYMRTRTSLSRRDAYFIAILGVAVAILLLPLLQNVGVLSSLAQRGVPLLAIIVALLIFVPAGLVCGAMGLALLPLHKHSAAEFSRYAIVGIFNTALNMAIFNSLIFVSGISEGFWIIVFALITFAIVITQSFFWNMLWTFHHAPPQNRTRQYLRFFTVTSTTALVNLGIIHYLINVVGAPAGIAPAVWANIALLFTIVTAIIGNFLGYKFLVFAKKQNTS
;
A
#
# COMPACT_ATOMS: atom_id res chain seq x y z
N MET A 1 4.92 -36.38 -7.49
CA MET A 1 3.45 -36.25 -7.69
C MET A 1 3.08 -34.84 -8.13
N ILE A 2 2.09 -34.70 -9.00
CA ILE A 2 1.58 -33.42 -9.52
C ILE A 2 0.22 -33.12 -8.89
N SER A 3 -0.01 -31.87 -8.48
CA SER A 3 -1.34 -31.35 -8.13
C SER A 3 -1.74 -30.25 -9.10
N LEU A 4 -2.91 -30.36 -9.73
CA LEU A 4 -3.47 -29.32 -10.61
C LEU A 4 -4.71 -28.71 -9.96
N VAL A 5 -4.60 -27.46 -9.55
CA VAL A 5 -5.67 -26.67 -8.92
C VAL A 5 -6.44 -25.90 -9.99
N ILE A 6 -7.76 -26.04 -9.99
CA ILE A 6 -8.65 -25.44 -10.98
C ILE A 6 -9.77 -24.68 -10.24
N PRO A 7 -9.71 -23.35 -10.15
CA PRO A 7 -10.77 -22.55 -9.56
C PRO A 7 -12.01 -22.53 -10.47
N VAL A 8 -13.19 -22.69 -9.89
CA VAL A 8 -14.48 -22.79 -10.58
C VAL A 8 -15.46 -21.84 -9.93
N PHE A 9 -16.17 -21.05 -10.75
CA PHE A 9 -17.28 -20.22 -10.31
C PHE A 9 -18.30 -20.12 -11.42
N ASN A 10 -19.53 -20.60 -11.17
CA ASN A 10 -20.66 -20.56 -12.11
C ASN A 10 -20.28 -21.02 -13.55
N PHE A 11 -19.88 -22.28 -13.70
CA PHE A 11 -19.36 -22.84 -14.96
C PHE A 11 -20.11 -24.10 -15.42
N GLU A 12 -21.41 -24.21 -15.11
CA GLU A 12 -22.17 -25.46 -15.31
C GLU A 12 -22.19 -25.99 -16.76
N GLU A 13 -22.25 -25.11 -17.77
CA GLU A 13 -22.46 -25.53 -19.17
C GLU A 13 -21.29 -26.31 -19.77
N LYS A 14 -20.06 -25.91 -19.45
CA LYS A 14 -18.83 -26.44 -20.05
C LYS A 14 -18.05 -27.35 -19.12
N LEU A 15 -18.41 -27.39 -17.83
CA LEU A 15 -17.71 -28.17 -16.83
C LEU A 15 -17.61 -29.68 -17.17
N PRO A 16 -18.66 -30.37 -17.69
CA PRO A 16 -18.54 -31.78 -18.05
C PRO A 16 -17.49 -32.05 -19.13
N LEU A 17 -17.36 -31.15 -20.11
CA LEU A 17 -16.34 -31.25 -21.16
C LEU A 17 -14.92 -31.07 -20.57
N THR A 18 -14.76 -30.11 -19.65
CA THR A 18 -13.48 -29.91 -18.96
C THR A 18 -13.10 -31.13 -18.12
N ILE A 19 -14.04 -31.72 -17.37
CA ILE A 19 -13.82 -32.95 -16.60
C ILE A 19 -13.40 -34.10 -17.51
N ALA A 20 -14.05 -34.29 -18.66
CA ALA A 20 -13.69 -35.32 -19.62
C ALA A 20 -12.25 -35.16 -20.15
N ARG A 21 -11.87 -33.93 -20.52
CA ARG A 21 -10.49 -33.60 -20.99
C ARG A 21 -9.44 -33.87 -19.91
N LEU A 22 -9.70 -33.47 -18.67
CA LEU A 22 -8.79 -33.72 -17.56
C LEU A 22 -8.67 -35.20 -17.24
N SER A 23 -9.77 -35.95 -17.36
CA SER A 23 -9.78 -37.40 -17.16
C SER A 23 -8.91 -38.10 -18.20
N GLU A 24 -9.03 -37.71 -19.47
CA GLU A 24 -8.18 -38.21 -20.55
C GLU A 24 -6.70 -37.86 -20.32
N TRP A 25 -6.41 -36.62 -19.92
CA TRP A 25 -5.06 -36.20 -19.57
C TRP A 25 -4.47 -36.98 -18.38
N CYS A 26 -5.27 -37.27 -17.35
CA CYS A 26 -4.80 -38.09 -16.23
C CYS A 26 -4.46 -39.52 -16.67
N ARG A 27 -5.26 -40.11 -17.57
CA ARG A 27 -5.02 -41.48 -18.09
C ARG A 27 -3.79 -41.57 -18.99
N SER A 28 -3.39 -40.48 -19.65
CA SER A 28 -2.23 -40.47 -20.54
C SER A 28 -0.89 -40.30 -19.82
N ARG A 29 -0.89 -40.06 -18.50
CA ARG A 29 0.33 -39.83 -17.72
C ARG A 29 0.82 -41.08 -16.97
N PRO A 30 2.15 -41.25 -16.84
CA PRO A 30 2.72 -42.34 -16.04
C PRO A 30 2.39 -42.22 -14.54
N ASP A 31 2.46 -41.00 -14.02
CA ASP A 31 2.11 -40.67 -12.63
C ASP A 31 0.73 -40.01 -12.60
N VAL A 32 -0.22 -40.62 -11.90
CA VAL A 32 -1.60 -40.11 -11.78
C VAL A 32 -1.57 -38.76 -11.05
N PRO A 33 -1.96 -37.65 -11.71
CA PRO A 33 -2.02 -36.33 -11.09
C PRO A 33 -3.21 -36.22 -10.14
N GLU A 34 -3.06 -35.44 -9.07
CA GLU A 34 -4.17 -35.00 -8.23
C GLU A 34 -4.84 -33.77 -8.89
N ILE A 35 -6.13 -33.83 -9.18
CA ILE A 35 -6.90 -32.67 -9.67
C ILE A 35 -7.71 -32.10 -8.52
N ILE A 36 -7.59 -30.81 -8.26
CA ILE A 36 -8.33 -30.12 -7.20
C ILE A 36 -9.21 -29.04 -7.84
N PHE A 37 -10.49 -29.33 -8.00
CA PHE A 37 -11.46 -28.30 -8.29
C PHE A 37 -11.73 -27.48 -7.04
N VAL A 38 -11.71 -26.16 -7.17
CA VAL A 38 -12.07 -25.26 -6.07
C VAL A 38 -13.31 -24.47 -6.45
N ASP A 39 -14.45 -24.85 -5.90
CA ASP A 39 -15.70 -24.14 -6.08
C ASP A 39 -15.72 -22.88 -5.20
N ASP A 40 -15.65 -21.70 -5.82
CA ASP A 40 -15.67 -20.38 -5.18
C ASP A 40 -17.10 -19.94 -4.82
N GLY A 41 -17.89 -20.86 -4.25
CA GLY A 41 -19.27 -20.61 -3.83
C GLY A 41 -20.23 -20.38 -5.00
N SER A 42 -20.23 -21.26 -6.00
CA SER A 42 -21.15 -21.19 -7.15
C SER A 42 -22.62 -21.28 -6.73
N THR A 43 -23.48 -20.59 -7.47
CA THR A 43 -24.93 -20.52 -7.23
C THR A 43 -25.76 -21.27 -8.28
N ASP A 44 -25.10 -21.78 -9.32
CA ASP A 44 -25.69 -22.59 -10.39
C ASP A 44 -25.56 -24.10 -10.09
N ARG A 45 -25.67 -24.98 -11.09
CA ARG A 45 -25.52 -26.44 -10.93
C ARG A 45 -24.05 -26.90 -10.86
N THR A 46 -23.07 -26.01 -10.90
CA THR A 46 -21.64 -26.33 -10.77
C THR A 46 -21.35 -27.24 -9.57
N PRO A 47 -21.85 -26.96 -8.34
CA PRO A 47 -21.54 -27.80 -7.18
C PRO A 47 -22.14 -29.21 -7.29
N MET A 48 -23.26 -29.37 -8.01
CA MET A 48 -23.88 -30.68 -8.24
C MET A 48 -23.01 -31.51 -9.19
N ILE A 49 -22.55 -30.92 -10.30
CA ILE A 49 -21.67 -31.58 -11.28
C ILE A 49 -20.34 -31.96 -10.64
N LEU A 50 -19.75 -31.07 -9.83
CA LEU A 50 -18.49 -31.35 -9.14
C LEU A 50 -18.60 -32.49 -8.11
N ARG A 51 -19.77 -32.71 -7.49
CA ARG A 51 -19.96 -33.84 -6.56
C ARG A 51 -19.95 -35.20 -7.25
N GLU A 52 -20.18 -35.24 -8.55
CA GLU A 52 -20.16 -36.47 -9.34
C GLU A 52 -18.73 -36.83 -9.81
N THR A 53 -17.72 -35.99 -9.56
CA THR A 53 -16.33 -36.32 -9.90
C THR A 53 -15.74 -37.34 -8.94
N GLU A 54 -15.02 -38.32 -9.47
CA GLU A 54 -14.31 -39.35 -8.71
C GLU A 54 -12.78 -39.14 -8.76
N GLU A 55 -12.04 -39.90 -7.94
CA GLU A 55 -10.57 -39.91 -7.95
C GLU A 55 -10.03 -40.15 -9.39
N PRO A 56 -8.98 -39.41 -9.82
CA PRO A 56 -8.08 -38.61 -9.00
C PRO A 56 -8.52 -37.14 -8.82
N MET A 57 -9.79 -36.82 -9.07
CA MET A 57 -10.36 -35.49 -8.91
C MET A 57 -11.00 -35.32 -7.54
N ARG A 58 -10.73 -34.20 -6.88
CA ARG A 58 -11.38 -33.79 -5.64
C ARG A 58 -11.90 -32.37 -5.71
N VAL A 59 -12.76 -32.06 -4.76
CA VAL A 59 -13.41 -30.75 -4.67
C VAL A 59 -13.13 -30.10 -3.33
N VAL A 60 -12.78 -28.82 -3.37
CA VAL A 60 -12.74 -27.92 -2.22
C VAL A 60 -13.81 -26.86 -2.44
N THR A 61 -14.74 -26.68 -1.51
CA THR A 61 -15.82 -25.70 -1.65
C THR A 61 -15.64 -24.55 -0.65
N LEU A 62 -15.70 -23.32 -1.15
CA LEU A 62 -15.72 -22.11 -0.32
C LEU A 62 -17.17 -21.72 0.02
N SER A 63 -17.39 -21.14 1.19
CA SER A 63 -18.73 -20.78 1.68
C SER A 63 -19.42 -19.68 0.87
N SER A 64 -18.64 -18.86 0.17
CA SER A 64 -19.08 -17.73 -0.63
C SER A 64 -17.99 -17.33 -1.61
N ASN A 65 -18.35 -16.66 -2.70
CA ASN A 65 -17.40 -16.11 -3.65
C ASN A 65 -16.44 -15.11 -2.98
N GLN A 66 -15.16 -15.47 -2.95
CA GLN A 66 -14.06 -14.66 -2.43
C GLN A 66 -13.06 -14.23 -3.51
N GLY A 67 -13.29 -14.68 -4.75
CA GLY A 67 -12.51 -14.39 -5.92
C GLY A 67 -11.49 -15.49 -6.25
N LYS A 68 -11.03 -15.46 -7.50
CA LYS A 68 -10.11 -16.45 -8.09
C LYS A 68 -8.84 -16.68 -7.24
N GLY A 69 -8.23 -15.62 -6.72
CA GLY A 69 -7.03 -15.73 -5.89
C GLY A 69 -7.28 -16.48 -4.58
N ALA A 70 -8.46 -16.30 -3.97
CA ALA A 70 -8.85 -17.03 -2.76
C ALA A 70 -9.09 -18.51 -3.06
N ALA A 71 -9.77 -18.81 -4.18
CA ALA A 71 -9.98 -20.18 -4.66
C ALA A 71 -8.65 -20.89 -4.97
N VAL A 72 -7.75 -20.26 -5.74
CA VAL A 72 -6.42 -20.83 -6.01
C VAL A 72 -5.66 -21.05 -4.72
N ARG A 73 -5.68 -20.09 -3.79
CA ARG A 73 -5.03 -20.23 -2.48
C ARG A 73 -5.56 -21.42 -1.69
N ALA A 74 -6.88 -21.61 -1.62
CA ALA A 74 -7.47 -22.73 -0.91
C ALA A 74 -7.05 -24.07 -1.53
N GLY A 75 -7.08 -24.18 -2.86
CA GLY A 75 -6.65 -25.39 -3.55
C GLY A 75 -5.16 -25.69 -3.41
N VAL A 76 -4.30 -24.67 -3.52
CA VAL A 76 -2.85 -24.80 -3.32
C VAL A 76 -2.54 -25.27 -1.90
N LEU A 77 -3.19 -24.70 -0.88
CA LEU A 77 -2.96 -25.11 0.51
C LEU A 77 -3.53 -26.50 0.83
N ALA A 78 -4.52 -26.98 0.07
CA ALA A 78 -5.07 -28.33 0.19
C ALA A 78 -4.32 -29.38 -0.64
N SER A 79 -3.37 -28.95 -1.49
CA SER A 79 -2.64 -29.83 -2.40
C SER A 79 -1.60 -30.69 -1.69
N LYS A 80 -1.37 -31.90 -2.23
CA LYS A 80 -0.44 -32.88 -1.68
C LYS A 80 0.79 -33.11 -2.56
N GLY A 81 0.78 -32.62 -3.79
CA GLY A 81 1.82 -32.85 -4.79
C GLY A 81 3.12 -32.12 -4.50
N ASP A 82 4.21 -32.68 -5.00
CA ASP A 82 5.55 -32.08 -4.94
C ASP A 82 5.66 -30.86 -5.88
N HIS A 83 4.85 -30.86 -6.94
CA HIS A 83 4.70 -29.76 -7.88
C HIS A 83 3.23 -29.38 -7.97
N VAL A 84 2.92 -28.13 -7.64
CA VAL A 84 1.56 -27.60 -7.57
C VAL A 84 1.37 -26.61 -8.70
N PHE A 85 0.45 -26.94 -9.60
CA PHE A 85 0.06 -26.12 -10.72
C PHE A 85 -1.32 -25.54 -10.51
N PHE A 86 -1.59 -24.40 -11.13
CA PHE A 86 -2.94 -23.91 -11.29
C PHE A 86 -3.17 -23.37 -12.69
N THR A 87 -4.40 -23.51 -13.17
CA THR A 87 -4.85 -23.03 -14.48
C THR A 87 -6.34 -22.71 -14.44
N ASP A 88 -6.83 -22.03 -15.46
CA ASP A 88 -8.22 -21.61 -15.57
C ASP A 88 -9.12 -22.79 -16.02
N ILE A 89 -10.39 -22.77 -15.60
CA ILE A 89 -11.37 -23.85 -15.87
C ILE A 89 -11.70 -24.04 -17.36
N ASP A 90 -11.48 -23.03 -18.19
CA ASP A 90 -11.63 -23.12 -19.65
C ASP A 90 -10.46 -23.83 -20.33
N LEU A 91 -9.42 -24.22 -19.58
CA LEU A 91 -8.19 -24.85 -20.03
C LEU A 91 -7.64 -24.16 -21.31
N PRO A 92 -7.28 -22.87 -21.22
CA PRO A 92 -6.94 -22.10 -22.42
C PRO A 92 -5.57 -22.52 -22.97
N TYR A 93 -4.74 -23.17 -22.15
CA TYR A 93 -3.41 -23.64 -22.51
C TYR A 93 -3.36 -25.16 -22.57
N ASP A 94 -2.52 -25.68 -23.46
CA ASP A 94 -2.18 -27.10 -23.50
C ASP A 94 -1.51 -27.54 -22.19
N LEU A 95 -2.01 -28.63 -21.61
CA LEU A 95 -1.46 -29.25 -20.41
C LEU A 95 -0.07 -29.86 -20.66
N SER A 96 0.37 -30.03 -21.91
CA SER A 96 1.77 -30.35 -22.25
C SER A 96 2.77 -29.32 -21.72
N SER A 97 2.33 -28.08 -21.44
CA SER A 97 3.14 -27.04 -20.79
C SER A 97 3.62 -27.46 -19.38
N ILE A 98 2.94 -28.40 -18.73
CA ILE A 98 3.36 -28.99 -17.45
C ILE A 98 4.70 -29.72 -17.60
N ASP A 99 4.92 -30.45 -18.71
CA ASP A 99 6.16 -31.18 -18.91
C ASP A 99 7.36 -30.25 -19.13
N ALA A 100 7.14 -29.10 -19.78
CA ALA A 100 8.14 -28.04 -19.88
C ALA A 100 8.47 -27.46 -18.49
N ALA A 101 7.45 -27.23 -17.66
CA ALA A 101 7.66 -26.74 -16.30
C ALA A 101 8.40 -27.73 -15.40
N LEU A 102 8.09 -29.03 -15.50
CA LEU A 102 8.81 -30.08 -14.76
C LEU A 102 10.31 -30.11 -15.10
N LYS A 103 10.68 -29.85 -16.37
CA LYS A 103 12.09 -29.71 -16.76
C LYS A 103 12.77 -28.51 -16.11
N GLU A 104 12.07 -27.40 -15.93
CA GLU A 104 12.62 -26.22 -15.25
C GLU A 104 12.75 -26.45 -13.73
N PHE A 105 11.79 -27.13 -13.10
CA PHE A 105 11.94 -27.55 -11.69
C PHE A 105 13.16 -28.46 -11.50
N ALA A 106 13.39 -29.39 -12.42
CA ALA A 106 14.58 -30.26 -12.39
C ALA A 106 15.90 -29.48 -12.53
N LYS A 107 15.88 -28.29 -13.14
CA LYS A 107 17.03 -27.37 -13.21
C LYS A 107 17.20 -26.51 -11.95
N GLY A 108 16.30 -26.63 -10.98
CA GLY A 108 16.33 -25.88 -9.72
C GLY A 108 15.45 -24.63 -9.69
N ALA A 109 14.54 -24.45 -10.65
CA ALA A 109 13.51 -23.43 -10.53
C ALA A 109 12.56 -23.76 -9.35
N ASP A 110 12.01 -22.75 -8.69
CA ASP A 110 11.00 -22.93 -7.64
C ASP A 110 9.59 -22.55 -8.12
N VAL A 111 9.53 -21.61 -9.07
CA VAL A 111 8.33 -21.08 -9.68
C VAL A 111 8.49 -21.12 -11.20
N VAL A 112 7.47 -21.60 -11.90
CA VAL A 112 7.41 -21.58 -13.35
C VAL A 112 6.17 -20.82 -13.80
N CYS A 113 6.36 -19.85 -14.70
CA CYS A 113 5.28 -19.12 -15.33
C CYS A 113 5.19 -19.47 -16.81
N GLY A 114 3.97 -19.75 -17.28
CA GLY A 114 3.72 -19.73 -18.71
C GLY A 114 3.95 -18.33 -19.27
N SER A 115 4.52 -18.24 -20.47
CA SER A 115 4.72 -16.96 -21.15
C SER A 115 4.22 -17.02 -22.58
N ARG A 116 3.33 -16.08 -22.91
CA ARG A 116 2.76 -15.94 -24.27
C ARG A 116 3.71 -15.16 -25.19
N HIS A 117 4.81 -14.65 -24.66
CA HIS A 117 5.76 -13.79 -25.39
C HIS A 117 7.05 -14.53 -25.83
N LEU A 118 7.20 -15.81 -25.49
CA LEU A 118 8.34 -16.62 -25.94
C LEU A 118 8.16 -17.00 -27.42
N SER A 119 9.29 -17.16 -28.13
CA SER A 119 9.32 -17.47 -29.57
C SER A 119 8.57 -18.74 -29.94
N ASP A 120 8.57 -19.70 -29.01
CA ASP A 120 7.99 -21.03 -29.22
C ASP A 120 6.51 -21.10 -28.79
N SER A 121 5.95 -19.99 -28.29
CA SER A 121 4.54 -19.90 -27.92
C SER A 121 3.68 -19.74 -29.16
N THR A 122 2.71 -20.64 -29.32
CA THR A 122 1.83 -20.70 -30.50
C THR A 122 0.43 -20.17 -30.18
N PHE A 123 -0.13 -19.41 -31.13
CA PHE A 123 -1.46 -18.83 -31.03
C PHE A 123 -2.38 -19.46 -32.07
N VAL A 124 -3.32 -20.29 -31.62
CA VAL A 124 -4.34 -20.86 -32.52
C VAL A 124 -5.52 -19.88 -32.69
N ALA A 125 -5.68 -18.88 -31.81
CA ALA A 125 -6.80 -17.94 -31.79
C ALA A 125 -6.40 -16.44 -31.91
N LYS A 126 -7.24 -15.61 -32.55
CA LYS A 126 -7.01 -14.15 -32.76
C LYS A 126 -7.32 -13.32 -31.49
N ARG A 127 -6.49 -12.32 -31.16
CA ARG A 127 -6.74 -11.36 -30.06
C ARG A 127 -7.37 -10.05 -30.54
N ARG A 128 -8.28 -9.46 -29.74
CA ARG A 128 -8.78 -8.08 -29.92
C ARG A 128 -7.73 -7.03 -29.53
N VAL A 129 -7.60 -5.96 -30.31
CA VAL A 129 -6.57 -4.89 -30.19
C VAL A 129 -6.73 -4.07 -28.90
N GLU A 130 -7.96 -3.75 -28.48
CA GLU A 130 -8.25 -2.99 -27.25
C GLU A 130 -7.68 -3.66 -25.98
N ARG A 131 -7.52 -5.00 -26.01
CA ARG A 131 -6.97 -5.80 -24.92
C ARG A 131 -5.45 -5.75 -24.85
N GLN A 132 -4.76 -5.39 -25.94
CA GLN A 132 -3.30 -5.30 -25.94
C GLN A 132 -2.83 -4.10 -25.12
N LEU A 133 -3.45 -2.93 -25.28
CA LEU A 133 -3.08 -1.71 -24.55
C LEU A 133 -3.30 -1.85 -23.03
N SER A 134 -4.45 -2.35 -22.61
CA SER A 134 -4.75 -2.55 -21.18
C SER A 134 -3.82 -3.56 -20.53
N SER A 135 -3.45 -4.63 -21.24
CA SER A 135 -2.49 -5.62 -20.76
C SER A 135 -1.08 -5.04 -20.64
N ILE A 136 -0.67 -4.16 -21.57
CA ILE A 136 0.62 -3.46 -21.51
C ILE A 136 0.68 -2.53 -20.29
N VAL A 137 -0.36 -1.71 -20.09
CA VAL A 137 -0.41 -0.79 -18.93
C VAL A 137 -0.41 -1.56 -17.62
N PHE A 138 -1.19 -2.64 -17.53
CA PHE A 138 -1.20 -3.49 -16.34
C PHE A 138 0.16 -4.16 -16.11
N ALA A 139 0.77 -4.72 -17.15
CA ALA A 139 2.09 -5.35 -17.05
C ALA A 139 3.15 -4.33 -16.61
N TRP A 140 3.12 -3.11 -17.14
CA TRP A 140 4.01 -2.02 -16.71
C TRP A 140 3.81 -1.72 -15.21
N LEU A 141 2.57 -1.50 -14.77
CA LEU A 141 2.27 -1.24 -13.36
C LEU A 141 2.68 -2.40 -12.45
N ALA A 142 2.36 -3.64 -12.83
CA ALA A 142 2.73 -4.83 -12.07
C ALA A 142 4.25 -4.95 -11.90
N ASN A 143 5.00 -4.69 -12.97
CA ASN A 143 6.47 -4.71 -12.94
C ASN A 143 7.09 -3.61 -12.08
N THR A 144 6.37 -2.55 -11.71
CA THR A 144 6.86 -1.56 -10.72
C THR A 144 6.88 -2.09 -9.28
N ILE A 145 6.07 -3.12 -9.00
CA ILE A 145 5.95 -3.78 -7.70
C ILE A 145 6.94 -4.93 -7.58
N LEU A 146 7.11 -5.70 -8.66
CA LEU A 146 8.00 -6.86 -8.69
C LEU A 146 9.46 -6.44 -8.47
N LEU A 147 10.23 -7.33 -7.84
CA LEU A 147 11.66 -7.13 -7.59
C LEU A 147 12.48 -7.39 -8.85
N GLN A 148 12.01 -8.33 -9.69
CA GLN A 148 12.57 -8.61 -11.01
C GLN A 148 11.47 -8.58 -12.06
N PRO A 149 11.72 -8.00 -13.25
CA PRO A 149 10.73 -7.94 -14.30
C PRO A 149 10.27 -9.33 -14.75
N VAL A 150 8.96 -9.51 -14.86
CA VAL A 150 8.31 -10.72 -15.34
C VAL A 150 7.64 -10.42 -16.68
N ALA A 151 8.01 -11.20 -17.70
CA ALA A 151 7.57 -10.98 -19.08
C ALA A 151 6.04 -11.13 -19.25
N ASP A 152 5.43 -12.09 -18.56
CA ASP A 152 4.00 -12.35 -18.66
C ASP A 152 3.40 -12.70 -17.29
N THR A 153 3.08 -11.68 -16.50
CA THR A 153 2.47 -11.89 -15.17
C THR A 153 1.07 -12.49 -15.29
N GLN A 154 0.35 -12.20 -16.37
CA GLN A 154 -1.08 -12.50 -16.56
C GLN A 154 -1.36 -13.85 -17.23
N CYS A 155 -0.35 -14.69 -17.46
CA CYS A 155 -0.60 -16.05 -17.91
C CYS A 155 -1.25 -16.85 -16.78
N GLY A 156 -2.41 -17.45 -17.05
CA GLY A 156 -3.16 -18.25 -16.07
C GLY A 156 -2.47 -19.55 -15.68
N PHE A 157 -1.52 -20.03 -16.49
CA PHE A 157 -0.74 -21.23 -16.23
C PHE A 157 0.50 -20.90 -15.41
N LYS A 158 0.56 -21.40 -14.17
CA LYS A 158 1.74 -21.30 -13.30
C LYS A 158 1.91 -22.57 -12.49
N GLY A 159 3.16 -22.87 -12.14
CA GLY A 159 3.54 -23.99 -11.28
C GLY A 159 4.51 -23.54 -10.20
N LEU A 160 4.48 -24.20 -9.05
CA LEU A 160 5.41 -24.00 -7.95
C LEU A 160 5.84 -25.36 -7.36
N THR A 161 7.05 -25.43 -6.81
CA THR A 161 7.42 -26.53 -5.90
C THR A 161 6.54 -26.50 -4.66
N ALA A 162 6.33 -27.63 -3.99
CA ALA A 162 5.47 -27.71 -2.80
C ALA A 162 5.86 -26.71 -1.70
N ASP A 163 7.16 -26.55 -1.47
CA ASP A 163 7.71 -25.62 -0.48
C ASP A 163 7.42 -24.16 -0.85
N ALA A 164 7.69 -23.78 -2.10
CA ALA A 164 7.38 -22.44 -2.60
C ALA A 164 5.87 -22.16 -2.56
N ALA A 165 5.07 -23.13 -3.01
CA ALA A 165 3.61 -23.05 -3.00
C ALA A 165 3.07 -22.77 -1.60
N ARG A 166 3.45 -23.58 -0.60
CA ARG A 166 2.99 -23.41 0.79
C ARG A 166 3.48 -22.09 1.38
N SER A 167 4.77 -21.77 1.23
CA SER A 167 5.39 -20.56 1.78
C SER A 167 4.78 -19.28 1.22
N VAL A 168 4.49 -19.24 -0.08
CA VAL A 168 3.91 -18.07 -0.74
C VAL A 168 2.41 -17.94 -0.47
N PHE A 169 1.64 -19.02 -0.65
CA PHE A 169 0.18 -18.96 -0.54
C PHE A 169 -0.33 -18.85 0.90
N GLN A 170 0.48 -19.21 1.92
CA GLN A 170 0.18 -18.91 3.32
C GLN A 170 0.11 -17.39 3.58
N GLU A 171 0.97 -16.59 2.93
CA GLU A 171 1.07 -15.14 3.11
C GLU A 171 0.26 -14.32 2.11
N LEU A 172 -0.19 -14.94 1.01
CA LEU A 172 -1.00 -14.31 -0.03
C LEU A 172 -2.31 -13.75 0.52
N LYS A 173 -2.60 -12.47 0.26
CA LYS A 173 -3.81 -11.78 0.75
C LYS A 173 -4.80 -11.38 -0.35
N ALA A 174 -4.35 -11.22 -1.59
CA ALA A 174 -5.22 -10.88 -2.70
C ALA A 174 -6.14 -12.06 -3.05
N GLY A 175 -7.44 -11.87 -2.80
CA GLY A 175 -8.48 -12.81 -3.25
C GLY A 175 -8.89 -12.60 -4.71
N GLY A 176 -8.64 -11.43 -5.29
CA GLY A 176 -9.05 -11.08 -6.65
C GLY A 176 -8.00 -11.38 -7.73
N TYR A 177 -8.15 -10.78 -8.91
CA TYR A 177 -7.32 -11.04 -10.09
C TYR A 177 -5.84 -10.65 -9.98
N ILE A 178 -5.44 -9.82 -9.00
CA ILE A 178 -4.04 -9.40 -8.82
C ILE A 178 -3.20 -10.39 -7.98
N PHE A 179 -3.78 -11.54 -7.62
CA PHE A 179 -3.13 -12.54 -6.77
C PHE A 179 -1.86 -13.10 -7.40
N ASP A 180 -1.79 -13.14 -8.73
CA ASP A 180 -0.63 -13.58 -9.49
C ASP A 180 0.57 -12.63 -9.30
N VAL A 181 0.33 -11.31 -9.33
CA VAL A 181 1.36 -10.29 -9.07
C VAL A 181 1.84 -10.38 -7.61
N GLU A 182 0.92 -10.53 -6.66
CA GLU A 182 1.29 -10.68 -5.24
C GLU A 182 2.06 -11.98 -4.99
N MET A 183 1.64 -13.09 -5.60
CA MET A 183 2.32 -14.38 -5.54
C MET A 183 3.75 -14.27 -6.05
N LEU A 184 3.95 -13.66 -7.23
CA LEU A 184 5.29 -13.45 -7.80
C LEU A 184 6.15 -12.53 -6.94
N TYR A 185 5.57 -11.44 -6.42
CA TYR A 185 6.27 -10.57 -5.48
C TYR A 185 6.75 -11.34 -4.24
N LEU A 186 5.86 -12.14 -3.62
CA LEU A 186 6.18 -12.93 -2.43
C LEU A 186 7.24 -13.99 -2.74
N ALA A 187 7.15 -14.65 -3.89
CA ALA A 187 8.14 -15.63 -4.33
C ALA A 187 9.54 -15.01 -4.44
N GLN A 188 9.65 -13.91 -5.19
CA GLN A 188 10.91 -13.17 -5.35
C GLN A 188 11.42 -12.63 -4.02
N HIS A 189 10.54 -12.09 -3.17
CA HIS A 189 10.91 -11.54 -1.86
C HIS A 189 11.47 -12.61 -0.91
N LYS A 190 10.97 -13.85 -1.02
CA LYS A 190 11.44 -15.01 -0.26
C LYS A 190 12.68 -15.68 -0.90
N GLY A 191 13.17 -15.17 -2.03
CA GLY A 191 14.36 -15.68 -2.71
C GLY A 191 14.12 -16.89 -3.61
N TYR A 192 12.86 -17.22 -3.91
CA TYR A 192 12.54 -18.32 -4.84
C TYR A 192 12.86 -17.93 -6.29
N THR A 193 13.40 -18.89 -7.03
CA THR A 193 13.81 -18.70 -8.42
C THR A 193 12.62 -18.89 -9.37
N THR A 194 12.48 -17.98 -10.34
CA THR A 194 11.38 -18.01 -11.32
C THR A 194 11.91 -18.29 -12.72
N ALA A 195 11.34 -19.30 -13.39
CA ALA A 195 11.59 -19.63 -14.79
C ALA A 195 10.34 -19.42 -15.66
N PHE A 196 10.53 -19.34 -16.97
CA PHE A 196 9.47 -19.15 -17.95
C PHE A 196 9.43 -20.28 -18.95
N VAL A 197 8.23 -20.75 -19.26
CA VAL A 197 8.00 -21.79 -20.27
C VAL A 197 7.05 -21.29 -21.35
N PRO A 198 7.24 -21.71 -22.62
CA PRO A 198 6.29 -21.38 -23.68
C PRO A 198 4.94 -22.06 -23.40
N VAL A 199 3.87 -21.45 -23.90
CA VAL A 199 2.52 -22.01 -23.78
C VAL A 199 1.83 -22.01 -25.14
N THR A 200 1.06 -23.08 -25.39
CA THR A 200 0.22 -23.22 -26.58
C THR A 200 -1.21 -22.84 -26.23
N LEU A 201 -1.73 -21.78 -26.86
CA LEU A 201 -3.10 -21.31 -26.63
C LEU A 201 -4.07 -22.07 -27.55
N ILE A 202 -4.91 -22.95 -26.96
CA ILE A 202 -5.80 -23.85 -27.71
C ILE A 202 -7.19 -23.21 -27.94
N ASN A 203 -7.71 -22.46 -26.96
CA ASN A 203 -9.06 -21.90 -27.00
C ASN A 203 -9.05 -20.36 -26.90
N GLU A 204 -10.09 -19.72 -27.46
CA GLU A 204 -10.35 -18.30 -27.18
C GLU A 204 -10.64 -18.12 -25.68
N LEU A 205 -9.89 -17.23 -25.04
CA LEU A 205 -10.11 -16.83 -23.64
C LEU A 205 -11.51 -16.25 -23.48
N SER A 206 -12.48 -17.03 -22.99
CA SER A 206 -13.79 -16.51 -22.60
C SER A 206 -13.60 -15.59 -21.41
N THR A 207 -13.68 -14.28 -21.62
CA THR A 207 -13.43 -13.31 -20.55
C THR A 207 -14.66 -13.10 -19.69
N SER A 208 -14.58 -13.52 -18.43
CA SER A 208 -15.44 -13.02 -17.35
C SER A 208 -15.09 -11.59 -16.93
N ILE A 209 -13.88 -11.10 -17.24
CA ILE A 209 -13.40 -9.76 -16.87
C ILE A 209 -14.03 -8.70 -17.78
N ARG A 210 -14.85 -7.84 -17.19
CA ARG A 210 -15.41 -6.65 -17.85
C ARG A 210 -14.47 -5.48 -17.55
N LEU A 211 -13.56 -5.16 -18.47
CA LEU A 211 -12.48 -4.17 -18.28
C LEU A 211 -12.94 -2.82 -17.70
N LEU A 212 -14.11 -2.31 -18.09
CA LEU A 212 -14.66 -1.05 -17.56
C LEU A 212 -15.20 -1.16 -16.12
N HIS A 213 -15.62 -2.35 -15.72
CA HIS A 213 -16.16 -2.63 -14.39
C HIS A 213 -15.06 -3.08 -13.42
N ASP A 214 -14.16 -3.94 -13.88
CA ASP A 214 -13.14 -4.58 -13.03
C ASP A 214 -11.79 -3.84 -13.06
N GLY A 215 -11.58 -2.93 -14.01
CA GLY A 215 -10.35 -2.14 -14.12
C GLY A 215 -10.04 -1.27 -12.89
N PRO A 216 -10.99 -0.47 -12.37
CA PRO A 216 -10.76 0.37 -11.19
C PRO A 216 -10.43 -0.44 -9.94
N SER A 217 -11.13 -1.55 -9.71
CA SER A 217 -10.89 -2.42 -8.54
C SER A 217 -9.51 -3.09 -8.63
N MET A 218 -9.10 -3.53 -9.83
CA MET A 218 -7.75 -4.04 -10.07
C MET A 218 -6.68 -2.97 -9.85
N GLY A 219 -6.89 -1.74 -10.33
CA GLY A 219 -5.97 -0.63 -10.13
C GLY A 219 -5.78 -0.27 -8.66
N LEU A 220 -6.88 -0.19 -7.90
CA LEU A 220 -6.85 0.04 -6.45
C LEU A 220 -6.16 -1.11 -5.71
N ALA A 221 -6.42 -2.35 -6.10
CA ALA A 221 -5.77 -3.51 -5.49
C ALA A 221 -4.26 -3.51 -5.75
N LEU A 222 -3.85 -3.15 -6.97
CA LEU A 222 -2.44 -3.04 -7.34
C LEU A 222 -1.75 -1.88 -6.61
N PHE A 223 -2.42 -0.73 -6.49
CA PHE A 223 -1.92 0.39 -5.67
C PHE A 223 -1.81 0.00 -4.19
N ALA A 224 -2.78 -0.72 -3.64
CA ALA A 224 -2.71 -1.23 -2.28
C ALA A 224 -1.53 -2.18 -2.08
N LEU A 225 -1.26 -3.05 -3.05
CA LEU A 225 -0.08 -3.91 -3.06
C LEU A 225 1.22 -3.09 -3.14
N TYR A 226 1.28 -2.11 -4.03
CA TYR A 226 2.42 -1.18 -4.15
C TYR A 226 2.70 -0.45 -2.82
N MET A 227 1.67 0.13 -2.20
CA MET A 227 1.79 0.80 -0.90
C MET A 227 2.27 -0.16 0.19
N ARG A 228 1.75 -1.39 0.24
CA ARG A 228 2.13 -2.39 1.24
C ARG A 228 3.58 -2.87 1.10
N THR A 229 4.10 -2.89 -0.12
CA THR A 229 5.48 -3.33 -0.40
C THR A 229 6.50 -2.21 -0.24
N ARG A 230 6.13 -0.97 -0.59
CA ARG A 230 7.02 0.21 -0.55
C ARG A 230 7.00 0.98 0.75
N THR A 231 5.91 0.93 1.51
CA THR A 231 5.75 1.71 2.75
C THR A 231 5.62 0.80 3.96
N SER A 232 5.92 1.34 5.15
CA SER A 232 5.65 0.68 6.43
C SER A 232 4.45 1.28 7.18
N LEU A 233 3.68 2.15 6.51
CA LEU A 233 2.45 2.68 7.08
C LEU A 233 1.40 1.59 7.19
N SER A 234 0.91 1.39 8.41
CA SER A 234 -0.14 0.44 8.70
C SER A 234 -1.52 1.05 8.43
N ARG A 235 -2.55 0.18 8.32
CA ARG A 235 -3.95 0.66 8.28
C ARG A 235 -4.32 1.46 9.54
N ARG A 236 -3.72 1.14 10.69
CA ARG A 236 -3.92 1.89 11.94
C ARG A 236 -3.40 3.31 11.85
N ASP A 237 -2.27 3.51 11.16
CA ASP A 237 -1.73 4.86 10.94
C ASP A 237 -2.69 5.71 10.11
N ALA A 238 -3.30 5.16 9.06
CA ALA A 238 -4.30 5.89 8.27
C ALA A 238 -5.50 6.34 9.12
N TYR A 239 -6.01 5.47 10.01
CA TYR A 239 -7.08 5.84 10.94
C TYR A 239 -6.65 6.93 11.93
N PHE A 240 -5.45 6.83 12.51
CA PHE A 240 -4.94 7.85 13.45
C PHE A 240 -4.72 9.19 12.75
N ILE A 241 -4.20 9.20 11.52
CA ILE A 241 -4.05 10.41 10.71
C ILE A 241 -5.41 11.02 10.42
N ALA A 242 -6.42 10.22 10.07
CA ALA A 242 -7.78 10.71 9.83
C ALA A 242 -8.40 11.35 11.08
N ILE A 243 -8.26 10.70 12.25
CA ILE A 243 -8.75 11.24 13.53
C ILE A 243 -8.05 12.55 13.88
N LEU A 244 -6.72 12.61 13.76
CA LEU A 244 -5.95 13.85 13.94
C LEU A 244 -6.39 14.92 12.95
N GLY A 245 -6.68 14.55 11.69
CA GLY A 245 -7.20 15.47 10.68
C GLY A 245 -8.55 16.06 11.02
N VAL A 246 -9.44 15.29 11.65
CA VAL A 246 -10.72 15.81 12.15
C VAL A 246 -10.48 16.84 13.26
N ALA A 247 -9.56 16.53 14.18
CA ALA A 247 -9.18 17.48 15.23
C ALA A 247 -8.56 18.76 14.63
N VAL A 248 -7.66 18.64 13.64
CA VAL A 248 -7.11 19.79 12.90
C VAL A 248 -8.21 20.60 12.25
N ALA A 249 -9.17 19.96 11.57
CA ALA A 249 -10.28 20.64 10.92
C ALA A 249 -11.11 21.49 11.91
N ILE A 250 -11.38 20.96 13.11
CA ILE A 250 -12.10 21.68 14.16
C ILE A 250 -11.26 22.85 14.68
N LEU A 251 -9.96 22.63 14.95
CA LEU A 251 -9.06 23.66 15.46
C LEU A 251 -8.83 24.81 14.46
N LEU A 252 -9.03 24.57 13.16
CA LEU A 252 -8.94 25.60 12.12
C LEU A 252 -10.19 26.49 12.03
N LEU A 253 -11.35 26.08 12.54
CA LEU A 253 -12.59 26.86 12.42
C LEU A 253 -12.50 28.27 13.03
N PRO A 254 -12.03 28.44 14.29
CA PRO A 254 -11.87 29.77 14.87
C PRO A 254 -10.89 30.64 14.09
N LEU A 255 -9.83 30.03 13.54
CA LEU A 255 -8.85 30.73 12.72
C LEU A 255 -9.47 31.25 11.42
N LEU A 256 -10.23 30.41 10.72
CA LEU A 256 -10.91 30.80 9.48
C LEU A 256 -11.97 31.88 9.72
N GLN A 257 -12.60 31.90 10.89
CA GLN A 257 -13.48 32.99 11.31
C GLN A 257 -12.69 34.29 11.49
N ASN A 258 -11.59 34.24 12.26
CA ASN A 258 -10.79 35.42 12.60
C ASN A 258 -10.15 36.09 11.37
N VAL A 259 -9.72 35.30 10.38
CA VAL A 259 -9.14 35.82 9.12
C VAL A 259 -10.24 36.23 8.12
N GLY A 260 -11.52 36.09 8.48
CA GLY A 260 -12.65 36.50 7.64
C GLY A 260 -12.94 35.57 6.45
N VAL A 261 -12.38 34.36 6.44
CA VAL A 261 -12.65 33.37 5.38
C VAL A 261 -14.08 32.88 5.45
N LEU A 262 -14.56 32.55 6.67
CA LEU A 262 -15.93 32.09 6.86
C LEU A 262 -16.96 33.17 6.51
N SER A 263 -16.71 34.42 6.89
CA SER A 263 -17.58 35.55 6.54
C SER A 263 -17.58 35.81 5.02
N SER A 264 -16.42 35.74 4.37
CA SER A 264 -16.31 35.89 2.91
C SER A 264 -17.08 34.80 2.15
N LEU A 265 -17.04 33.54 2.63
CA LEU A 265 -17.79 32.44 2.02
C LEU A 265 -19.29 32.54 2.30
N ALA A 266 -19.68 32.99 3.49
CA ALA A 266 -21.08 33.25 3.83
C ALA A 266 -21.68 34.35 2.93
N GLN A 267 -20.93 35.42 2.64
CA GLN A 267 -21.35 36.45 1.68
C GLN A 267 -21.55 35.92 0.26
N ARG A 268 -20.87 34.84 -0.11
CA ARG A 268 -21.05 34.14 -1.40
C ARG A 268 -22.19 33.11 -1.37
N GLY A 269 -22.98 33.07 -0.30
CA GLY A 269 -24.13 32.17 -0.15
C GLY A 269 -23.77 30.74 0.27
N VAL A 270 -22.52 30.46 0.67
CA VAL A 270 -22.13 29.13 1.15
C VAL A 270 -22.56 28.96 2.61
N PRO A 271 -23.41 27.96 2.96
CA PRO A 271 -23.85 27.79 4.33
C PRO A 271 -22.70 27.29 5.21
N LEU A 272 -22.62 27.79 6.46
CA LEU A 272 -21.57 27.42 7.42
C LEU A 272 -21.47 25.90 7.61
N LEU A 273 -22.61 25.20 7.64
CA LEU A 273 -22.65 23.74 7.75
C LEU A 273 -21.91 23.05 6.60
N ALA A 274 -22.04 23.54 5.36
CA ALA A 274 -21.32 22.96 4.22
C ALA A 274 -19.81 23.15 4.35
N ILE A 275 -19.35 24.29 4.88
CA ILE A 275 -17.93 24.55 5.13
C ILE A 275 -17.39 23.59 6.20
N ILE A 276 -18.12 23.43 7.31
CA ILE A 276 -17.75 22.51 8.39
C ILE A 276 -17.66 21.08 7.86
N VAL A 277 -18.69 20.60 7.15
CA VAL A 277 -18.72 19.27 6.54
C VAL A 277 -17.56 19.09 5.56
N ALA A 278 -17.29 20.10 4.72
CA ALA A 278 -16.17 20.06 3.79
C ALA A 278 -14.82 19.93 4.53
N LEU A 279 -14.58 20.71 5.57
CA LEU A 279 -13.34 20.63 6.36
C LEU A 279 -13.19 19.26 7.04
N LEU A 280 -14.27 18.74 7.62
CA LEU A 280 -14.29 17.43 8.28
C LEU A 280 -14.06 16.25 7.33
N ILE A 281 -14.23 16.44 6.02
CA ILE A 281 -13.97 15.40 5.00
C ILE A 281 -12.60 15.62 4.35
N PHE A 282 -12.36 16.81 3.81
CA PHE A 282 -11.21 17.08 2.96
C PHE A 282 -9.91 17.24 3.76
N VAL A 283 -9.95 17.76 4.99
CA VAL A 283 -8.72 17.87 5.80
C VAL A 283 -8.20 16.48 6.20
N PRO A 284 -9.00 15.56 6.79
CA PRO A 284 -8.55 14.19 7.04
C PRO A 284 -8.08 13.46 5.80
N ALA A 285 -8.84 13.54 4.70
CA ALA A 285 -8.49 12.88 3.45
C ALA A 285 -7.16 13.42 2.88
N GLY A 286 -7.00 14.75 2.88
CA GLY A 286 -5.77 15.41 2.44
C GLY A 286 -4.55 15.03 3.27
N LEU A 287 -4.69 14.91 4.59
CA LEU A 287 -3.61 14.46 5.46
C LEU A 287 -3.24 13.00 5.23
N VAL A 288 -4.21 12.11 5.04
CA VAL A 288 -3.94 10.70 4.70
C VAL A 288 -3.21 10.62 3.36
N CYS A 289 -3.71 11.29 2.32
CA CYS A 289 -3.06 11.33 1.01
C CYS A 289 -1.64 11.91 1.08
N GLY A 290 -1.45 13.02 1.81
CA GLY A 290 -0.15 13.65 2.01
C GLY A 290 0.84 12.72 2.74
N ALA A 291 0.40 12.05 3.81
CA ALA A 291 1.21 11.08 4.53
C ALA A 291 1.62 9.87 3.66
N MET A 292 0.70 9.38 2.82
CA MET A 292 0.98 8.32 1.86
C MET A 292 2.00 8.79 0.82
N GLY A 293 1.86 10.00 0.27
CA GLY A 293 2.83 10.59 -0.66
C GLY A 293 4.21 10.74 -0.03
N LEU A 294 4.30 11.24 1.20
CA LEU A 294 5.57 11.33 1.95
C LEU A 294 6.20 9.96 2.23
N ALA A 295 5.39 8.93 2.44
CA ALA A 295 5.89 7.58 2.69
C ALA A 295 6.47 6.92 1.42
N LEU A 296 6.21 7.48 0.25
CA LEU A 296 6.77 7.07 -1.05
C LEU A 296 8.05 7.82 -1.44
N LEU A 297 8.53 8.74 -0.60
CA LEU A 297 9.84 9.38 -0.80
C LEU A 297 10.94 8.32 -0.94
N PRO A 298 12.01 8.59 -1.71
CA PRO A 298 13.11 7.66 -1.98
C PRO A 298 14.04 7.52 -0.75
N LEU A 299 13.45 7.19 0.39
CA LEU A 299 14.10 6.92 1.66
C LEU A 299 13.81 5.48 2.06
N HIS A 300 14.56 4.95 3.02
CA HIS A 300 14.25 3.64 3.59
C HIS A 300 12.80 3.62 4.13
N LYS A 301 12.01 2.59 3.81
CA LYS A 301 10.55 2.52 4.06
C LYS A 301 10.11 2.84 5.50
N HIS A 302 10.96 2.51 6.48
CA HIS A 302 10.73 2.84 7.89
C HIS A 302 10.98 4.32 8.18
N SER A 303 12.07 4.88 7.63
CA SER A 303 12.40 6.30 7.74
C SER A 303 11.34 7.18 7.07
N ALA A 304 10.85 6.80 5.89
CA ALA A 304 9.79 7.54 5.20
C ALA A 304 8.50 7.57 6.02
N ALA A 305 8.08 6.44 6.59
CA ALA A 305 6.88 6.37 7.42
C ALA A 305 7.02 7.10 8.76
N GLU A 306 8.21 7.09 9.38
CA GLU A 306 8.52 7.95 10.54
C GLU A 306 8.41 9.43 10.18
N PHE A 307 8.95 9.83 9.03
CA PHE A 307 8.87 11.21 8.56
C PHE A 307 7.42 11.62 8.28
N SER A 308 6.62 10.77 7.64
CA SER A 308 5.18 11.03 7.43
C SER A 308 4.44 11.25 8.74
N ARG A 309 4.62 10.37 9.74
CA ARG A 309 3.98 10.52 11.06
C ARG A 309 4.44 11.79 11.76
N TYR A 310 5.74 12.08 11.72
CA TYR A 310 6.31 13.32 12.24
C TYR A 310 5.68 14.57 11.61
N ALA A 311 5.54 14.59 10.28
CA ALA A 311 4.92 15.70 9.56
C ALA A 311 3.46 15.91 9.97
N ILE A 312 2.68 14.83 10.15
CA ILE A 312 1.30 14.90 10.63
C ILE A 312 1.22 15.46 12.06
N VAL A 313 2.10 15.01 12.95
CA VAL A 313 2.22 15.56 14.31
C VAL A 313 2.58 17.05 14.26
N GLY A 314 3.47 17.47 13.34
CA GLY A 314 3.81 18.87 13.12
C GLY A 314 2.64 19.74 12.67
N ILE A 315 1.82 19.25 11.74
CA ILE A 315 0.60 19.95 11.29
C ILE A 315 -0.38 20.08 12.44
N PHE A 316 -0.60 19.00 13.19
CA PHE A 316 -1.47 19.01 14.36
C PHE A 316 -0.98 20.01 15.43
N ASN A 317 0.33 20.01 15.72
CA ASN A 317 0.94 20.94 16.68
C ASN A 317 0.76 22.40 16.26
N THR A 318 0.91 22.71 14.98
CA THR A 318 0.69 24.07 14.47
C THR A 318 -0.75 24.52 14.67
N ALA A 319 -1.72 23.66 14.34
CA ALA A 319 -3.14 23.95 14.54
C ALA A 319 -3.49 24.13 16.03
N LEU A 320 -2.96 23.25 16.89
CA LEU A 320 -3.15 23.33 18.34
C LEU A 320 -2.53 24.60 18.93
N ASN A 321 -1.32 24.96 18.49
CA ASN A 321 -0.62 26.17 18.91
C ASN A 321 -1.46 27.42 18.59
N MET A 322 -1.95 27.52 17.35
CA MET A 322 -2.82 28.62 16.95
C MET A 322 -4.12 28.64 17.76
N ALA A 323 -4.76 27.49 17.97
CA ALA A 323 -6.02 27.41 18.69
C ALA A 323 -5.87 27.87 20.15
N ILE A 324 -4.93 27.30 20.90
CA ILE A 324 -4.71 27.63 22.32
C ILE A 324 -4.34 29.11 22.47
N PHE A 325 -3.41 29.61 21.65
CA PHE A 325 -2.97 30.99 21.72
C PHE A 325 -4.12 31.98 21.48
N ASN A 326 -4.94 31.74 20.45
CA ASN A 326 -6.11 32.58 20.17
C ASN A 326 -7.18 32.45 21.26
N SER A 327 -7.37 31.27 21.84
CA SER A 327 -8.30 31.09 22.97
C SER A 327 -7.87 31.87 24.20
N LEU A 328 -6.56 31.93 24.52
CA LEU A 328 -6.05 32.73 25.64
C LEU A 328 -6.30 34.23 25.42
N ILE A 329 -6.06 34.72 24.21
CA ILE A 329 -6.38 36.12 23.84
C ILE A 329 -7.89 36.37 23.98
N PHE A 330 -8.72 35.48 23.44
CA PHE A 330 -10.17 35.63 23.48
C PHE A 330 -10.73 35.66 24.91
N VAL A 331 -10.27 34.76 25.78
CA VAL A 331 -10.74 34.67 27.17
C VAL A 331 -10.25 35.85 28.03
N SER A 332 -9.02 36.31 27.79
CA SER A 332 -8.44 37.41 28.57
C SER A 332 -8.82 38.80 28.06
N GLY A 333 -9.18 38.92 26.78
CA GLY A 333 -9.33 40.20 26.09
C GLY A 333 -8.01 40.93 25.82
N ILE A 334 -6.85 40.31 26.10
CA ILE A 334 -5.53 40.92 25.96
C ILE A 334 -4.89 40.48 24.65
N SER A 335 -4.65 41.43 23.74
CA SER A 335 -4.07 41.18 22.40
C SER A 335 -2.71 41.85 22.17
N GLU A 336 -2.20 42.61 23.13
CA GLU A 336 -0.93 43.34 23.00
C GLU A 336 -0.15 43.42 24.34
N GLY A 337 1.11 43.86 24.25
CA GLY A 337 1.98 44.04 25.42
C GLY A 337 2.60 42.75 25.97
N PHE A 338 3.12 42.83 27.20
CA PHE A 338 3.92 41.77 27.83
C PHE A 338 3.17 40.43 27.96
N TRP A 339 1.87 40.45 28.23
CA TRP A 339 1.06 39.24 28.43
C TRP A 339 0.98 38.34 27.19
N ILE A 340 1.14 38.89 25.99
CA ILE A 340 1.18 38.08 24.75
C ILE A 340 2.39 37.14 24.74
N ILE A 341 3.52 37.59 25.26
CA ILE A 341 4.72 36.76 25.40
C ILE A 341 4.43 35.62 26.39
N VAL A 342 3.74 35.92 27.50
CA VAL A 342 3.34 34.91 28.49
C VAL A 342 2.41 33.86 27.85
N PHE A 343 1.40 34.28 27.07
CA PHE A 343 0.50 33.35 26.37
C PHE A 343 1.23 32.49 25.35
N ALA A 344 2.18 33.07 24.60
CA ALA A 344 3.01 32.32 23.66
C ALA A 344 3.86 31.26 24.39
N LEU A 345 4.47 31.59 25.53
CA LEU A 345 5.26 30.66 26.33
C LEU A 345 4.42 29.52 26.91
N ILE A 346 3.23 29.82 27.45
CA ILE A 346 2.28 28.81 27.95
C ILE A 346 1.88 27.87 26.81
N THR A 347 1.51 28.43 25.66
CA THR A 347 1.09 27.66 24.50
C THR A 347 2.21 26.75 24.01
N PHE A 348 3.42 27.30 23.88
CA PHE A 348 4.61 26.56 23.48
C PHE A 348 4.90 25.39 24.43
N ALA A 349 4.84 25.61 25.75
CA ALA A 349 5.07 24.56 26.76
C ALA A 349 4.05 23.42 26.69
N ILE A 350 2.77 23.74 26.44
CA ILE A 350 1.72 22.72 26.26
C ILE A 350 1.96 21.93 24.97
N VAL A 351 2.19 22.63 23.85
CA VAL A 351 2.36 22.01 22.53
C VAL A 351 3.63 21.16 22.46
N ILE A 352 4.76 21.62 23.00
CA ILE A 352 6.01 20.84 22.97
C ILE A 352 5.89 19.56 23.81
N THR A 353 5.18 19.63 24.93
CA THR A 353 4.96 18.48 25.81
C THR A 353 4.05 17.45 25.14
N GLN A 354 2.97 17.92 24.54
CA GLN A 354 2.05 17.06 23.78
C GLN A 354 2.75 16.43 22.56
N SER A 355 3.58 17.21 21.86
CA SER A 355 4.39 16.75 20.72
C SER A 355 5.35 15.63 21.11
N PHE A 356 5.98 15.73 22.29
CA PHE A 356 6.84 14.66 22.80
C PHE A 356 6.08 13.34 22.94
N PHE A 357 4.87 13.35 23.50
CA PHE A 357 4.09 12.13 23.69
C PHE A 357 3.66 11.50 22.36
N TRP A 358 3.22 12.28 21.38
CA TRP A 358 2.91 11.73 20.05
C TRP A 358 4.14 11.13 19.37
N ASN A 359 5.28 11.81 19.45
CA ASN A 359 6.49 11.31 18.84
C ASN A 359 6.99 10.03 19.53
N MET A 360 6.90 9.95 20.85
CA MET A 360 7.29 8.77 21.62
C MET A 360 6.33 7.59 21.42
N LEU A 361 5.01 7.82 21.49
CA LEU A 361 4.00 6.75 21.46
C LEU A 361 3.67 6.28 20.05
N TRP A 362 3.79 7.15 19.05
CA TRP A 362 3.33 6.86 17.70
C TRP A 362 4.43 7.00 16.64
N THR A 363 5.09 8.16 16.50
CA THR A 363 6.08 8.37 15.42
C THR A 363 7.28 7.42 15.53
N PHE A 364 7.87 7.31 16.72
CA PHE A 364 9.08 6.53 16.99
C PHE A 364 8.79 5.35 17.91
N HIS A 365 7.62 4.71 17.79
CA HIS A 365 7.18 3.62 18.66
C HIS A 365 8.09 2.37 18.65
N HIS A 366 8.95 2.22 17.64
CA HIS A 366 9.94 1.14 17.59
C HIS A 366 11.20 1.43 18.42
N ALA A 367 11.34 2.66 18.95
CA ALA A 367 12.47 3.03 19.78
C ALA A 367 12.46 2.23 21.09
N PRO A 368 13.63 1.82 21.60
CA PRO A 368 13.69 1.04 22.84
C PRO A 368 13.17 1.87 24.02
N PRO A 369 12.53 1.23 25.02
CA PRO A 369 12.10 1.92 26.23
C PRO A 369 13.32 2.48 26.96
N GLN A 370 13.28 3.76 27.32
CA GLN A 370 14.29 4.42 28.15
C GLN A 370 13.60 5.25 29.23
N ASN A 371 14.39 5.85 30.11
CA ASN A 371 13.88 6.79 31.11
C ASN A 371 13.19 7.98 30.41
N ARG A 372 11.88 8.12 30.65
CA ARG A 372 11.02 9.13 30.01
C ARG A 372 11.49 10.55 30.28
N THR A 373 11.94 10.85 31.49
CA THR A 373 12.43 12.19 31.86
C THR A 373 13.67 12.55 31.06
N ARG A 374 14.62 11.61 30.92
CA ARG A 374 15.84 11.84 30.13
C ARG A 374 15.53 12.01 28.64
N GLN A 375 14.58 11.23 28.11
CA GLN A 375 14.13 11.38 26.73
C GLN A 375 13.45 12.73 26.49
N TYR A 376 12.58 13.16 27.40
CA TYR A 376 11.93 14.47 27.32
C TYR A 376 12.95 15.62 27.35
N LEU A 377 13.93 15.55 28.25
CA LEU A 377 15.00 16.55 28.31
C LEU A 377 15.80 16.63 27.00
N ARG A 378 16.16 15.48 26.42
CA ARG A 378 16.83 15.45 25.11
C ARG A 378 15.94 16.01 24.00
N PHE A 379 14.66 15.65 24.00
CA PHE A 379 13.69 16.19 23.05
C PHE A 379 13.63 17.71 23.12
N PHE A 380 13.44 18.25 24.32
CA PHE A 380 13.43 19.69 24.57
C PHE A 380 14.73 20.36 24.12
N THR A 381 15.89 19.80 24.48
CA THR A 381 17.20 20.33 24.05
C THR A 381 17.30 20.39 22.53
N VAL A 382 16.91 19.34 21.81
CA VAL A 382 16.90 19.33 20.34
C VAL A 382 15.98 20.43 19.81
N THR A 383 14.73 20.50 20.28
CA THR A 383 13.76 21.51 19.82
C THR A 383 14.25 22.93 20.06
N SER A 384 14.79 23.22 21.25
CA SER A 384 15.33 24.53 21.59
C SER A 384 16.56 24.88 20.76
N THR A 385 17.45 23.92 20.52
CA THR A 385 18.63 24.13 19.68
C THR A 385 18.23 24.48 18.25
N THR A 386 17.28 23.75 17.67
CA THR A 386 16.75 24.04 16.33
C THR A 386 16.04 25.40 16.28
N ALA A 387 15.32 25.78 17.32
CA ALA A 387 14.71 27.12 17.42
C ALA A 387 15.77 28.23 17.44
N LEU A 388 16.87 28.06 18.19
CA LEU A 388 17.97 29.03 18.21
C LEU A 388 18.67 29.15 16.85
N VAL A 389 18.91 28.02 16.17
CA VAL A 389 19.45 28.02 14.80
C VAL A 389 18.53 28.79 13.87
N ASN A 390 17.21 28.60 13.97
CA ASN A 390 16.25 29.33 13.15
C ASN A 390 16.31 30.85 13.41
N LEU A 391 16.44 31.29 14.67
CA LEU A 391 16.62 32.71 14.98
C LEU A 391 17.91 33.26 14.35
N GLY A 392 19.00 32.48 14.39
CA GLY A 392 20.25 32.83 13.71
C GLY A 392 20.10 32.97 12.19
N ILE A 393 19.38 32.04 11.55
CA ILE A 393 19.08 32.08 10.10
C ILE A 393 18.28 33.33 9.76
N ILE A 394 17.21 33.62 10.52
CA ILE A 394 16.39 34.83 10.31
C ILE A 394 17.26 36.09 10.44
N HIS A 395 18.04 36.19 11.53
CA HIS A 395 18.90 37.35 11.75
C HIS A 395 19.90 37.54 10.61
N TYR A 396 20.56 36.45 10.17
CA TYR A 396 21.51 36.49 9.07
C TYR A 396 20.87 36.91 7.75
N LEU A 397 19.76 36.28 7.35
CA LEU A 397 19.10 36.57 6.08
C LEU A 397 18.53 38.00 6.03
N ILE A 398 17.91 38.46 7.12
CA ILE A 398 17.27 39.77 7.16
C ILE A 398 18.28 40.89 7.36
N ASN A 399 19.21 40.74 8.31
CA ASN A 399 20.07 41.86 8.74
C ASN A 399 21.47 41.85 8.11
N VAL A 400 21.99 40.69 7.70
CA VAL A 400 23.34 40.59 7.11
C VAL A 400 23.29 40.53 5.59
N VAL A 401 22.46 39.65 5.02
CA VAL A 401 22.30 39.54 3.56
C VAL A 401 21.47 40.71 3.01
N GLY A 402 20.41 41.08 3.72
CA GLY A 402 19.45 42.09 3.26
C GLY A 402 18.60 41.59 2.08
N ALA A 403 17.58 42.38 1.71
CA ALA A 403 16.72 42.03 0.59
C ALA A 403 17.45 42.23 -0.75
N PRO A 404 17.48 41.23 -1.65
CA PRO A 404 18.05 41.38 -2.98
C PRO A 404 17.36 42.48 -3.79
N ALA A 405 18.07 43.07 -4.75
CA ALA A 405 17.54 44.11 -5.62
C ALA A 405 16.25 43.65 -6.32
N GLY A 406 15.19 44.46 -6.23
CA GLY A 406 13.88 44.16 -6.81
C GLY A 406 12.92 43.37 -5.92
N ILE A 407 13.34 42.95 -4.71
CA ILE A 407 12.48 42.26 -3.75
C ILE A 407 12.16 43.19 -2.58
N ALA A 408 10.87 43.38 -2.28
CA ALA A 408 10.46 44.17 -1.13
C ALA A 408 10.90 43.50 0.19
N PRO A 409 11.36 44.27 1.21
CA PRO A 409 11.83 43.69 2.48
C PRO A 409 10.82 42.77 3.18
N ALA A 410 9.53 43.08 3.10
CA ALA A 410 8.46 42.23 3.65
C ALA A 410 8.37 40.87 2.94
N VAL A 411 8.55 40.84 1.62
CA VAL A 411 8.57 39.59 0.84
C VAL A 411 9.82 38.77 1.17
N TRP A 412 10.97 39.44 1.29
CA TRP A 412 12.22 38.79 1.70
C TRP A 412 12.13 38.16 3.09
N ALA A 413 11.51 38.85 4.06
CA ALA A 413 11.28 38.32 5.39
C ALA A 413 10.41 37.04 5.37
N ASN A 414 9.38 36.99 4.53
CA ASN A 414 8.57 35.78 4.34
C ASN A 414 9.37 34.62 3.72
N ILE A 415 10.26 34.92 2.76
CA ILE A 415 11.17 33.92 2.19
C ILE A 415 12.12 33.38 3.26
N ALA A 416 12.69 34.25 4.10
CA ALA A 416 13.55 33.84 5.21
C ALA A 416 12.80 32.92 6.20
N LEU A 417 11.52 33.19 6.48
CA LEU A 417 10.69 32.32 7.31
C LEU A 417 10.50 30.93 6.69
N LEU A 418 10.39 30.79 5.36
CA LEU A 418 10.30 29.47 4.71
C LEU A 418 11.55 28.60 4.98
N PHE A 419 12.76 29.19 4.96
CA PHE A 419 13.99 28.47 5.31
C PHE A 419 13.97 27.93 6.75
N THR A 420 13.35 28.67 7.67
CA THR A 420 13.25 28.25 9.08
C THR A 420 12.28 27.09 9.26
N ILE A 421 11.24 27.00 8.44
CA ILE A 421 10.31 25.87 8.44
C ILE A 421 11.03 24.61 7.98
N VAL A 422 11.77 24.69 6.87
CA VAL A 422 12.55 23.55 6.35
C VAL A 422 13.58 23.09 7.38
N THR A 423 14.34 24.04 7.94
CA THR A 423 15.35 23.76 8.96
C THR A 423 14.73 23.18 10.23
N ALA A 424 13.57 23.68 10.66
CA ALA A 424 12.84 23.14 11.80
C ALA A 424 12.39 21.70 11.55
N ILE A 425 11.78 21.43 10.40
CA ILE A 425 11.26 20.11 10.05
C ILE A 425 12.40 19.09 10.00
N ILE A 426 13.47 19.39 9.26
CA ILE A 426 14.59 18.48 9.07
C ILE A 426 15.41 18.34 10.36
N GLY A 427 15.78 19.46 10.98
CA GLY A 427 16.61 19.48 12.18
C GLY A 427 15.97 18.75 13.36
N ASN A 428 14.69 19.04 13.63
CA ASN A 428 13.97 18.34 14.69
C ASN A 428 13.76 16.86 14.34
N PHE A 429 13.37 16.52 13.10
CA PHE A 429 13.16 15.12 12.73
C PHE A 429 14.44 14.29 12.90
N LEU A 430 15.58 14.77 12.38
CA LEU A 430 16.87 14.09 12.48
C LEU A 430 17.33 14.03 13.95
N GLY A 431 17.22 15.13 14.70
CA GLY A 431 17.58 15.16 16.11
C GLY A 431 16.73 14.20 16.95
N TYR A 432 15.42 14.14 16.71
CA TYR A 432 14.55 13.18 17.40
C TYR A 432 14.91 11.75 17.04
N LYS A 433 15.08 11.45 15.76
CA LYS A 433 15.41 10.10 15.29
C LYS A 433 16.76 9.60 15.80
N PHE A 434 17.80 10.43 15.75
CA PHE A 434 19.19 10.00 15.97
C PHE A 434 19.77 10.38 17.34
N LEU A 435 19.15 11.31 18.09
CA LEU A 435 19.64 11.70 19.43
C LEU A 435 18.64 11.34 20.54
N VAL A 436 17.34 11.50 20.30
CA VAL A 436 16.31 11.28 21.32
C VAL A 436 15.86 9.82 21.35
N PHE A 437 15.46 9.30 20.19
CA PHE A 437 14.86 7.98 20.01
C PHE A 437 15.82 6.97 19.38
N ALA A 438 17.11 7.28 19.35
CA ALA A 438 18.12 6.38 18.83
C ALA A 438 18.16 5.07 19.62
N LYS A 439 18.33 3.97 18.87
CA LYS A 439 18.67 2.67 19.43
C LYS A 439 20.06 2.80 20.05
N LYS A 440 20.21 2.51 21.35
CA LYS A 440 21.56 2.38 21.93
C LYS A 440 22.29 1.33 21.10
N GLN A 441 23.38 1.72 20.44
CA GLN A 441 24.39 0.74 20.07
C GLN A 441 24.87 0.17 21.40
N ASN A 442 24.74 -1.15 21.60
CA ASN A 442 25.48 -1.82 22.64
C ASN A 442 26.95 -1.60 22.30
N THR A 443 27.58 -0.61 22.95
CA THR A 443 29.02 -0.61 23.11
C THR A 443 29.33 -1.82 23.98
N SER A 444 29.68 -2.91 23.30
CA SER A 444 30.33 -4.08 23.88
C SER A 444 31.62 -3.70 24.55
#